data_AF-A0A0K6HSM7-F1
#
_entry.id   AF-A0A0K6HSM7-F1
#
_cell.length_a   1.000
_cell.length_b   1.000
_cell.length_c   1.000
_cell.angle_alpha   90.00
_cell.angle_beta   90.00
_cell.angle_gamma   90.00
#
_symmetry.space_group_name_H-M   'P 1'
#
loop_
_entity.id
_entity.type
_entity.pdbx_description
1 polymer ?
#
loop_
_entity_poly.entity_id
_entity_poly.type
_entity_poly.pdbx_seq_one_letter_code
_entity_poly.pdbx_strand_id
1 'polypeptide(L)'
;MDIDSTAKRLLFSTVRVDTVLDDGSEGSGTAFVIRHAHARGVTDFVVTNRHLVEGVRRGGLVFTQKRQGRPAFGQRFQLNIDEFPAAWHLHPDAEVDLALVPLAPLQQAAQQQGVELYVEPIDSRLIPDAATWQQFDALEDVLFVGYPSGVWDQVNLMPILRRGTTATPAALDFEGHRQFLIDAAVYPGSSGSPVFIERRGGQMPRREATRDLLFAGVVAAVFFREEAHHIVPAPVPANNRGMALGSEMIDLGLIIKSDKVSELIHSYLQRWAG
;
A
#
# COMPACT_ATOMS: atom_id res chain seq x y z
N MET A 1 22.11 -7.48 -4.99
CA MET A 1 21.82 -6.03 -5.04
C MET A 1 22.00 -5.47 -3.63
N ASP A 2 22.79 -4.42 -3.45
CA ASP A 2 22.91 -3.74 -2.16
C ASP A 2 21.76 -2.74 -1.97
N ILE A 3 21.16 -2.72 -0.77
CA ILE A 3 20.00 -1.90 -0.41
C ILE A 3 20.47 -0.58 0.23
N ASP A 4 20.94 0.33 -0.62
CA ASP A 4 21.66 1.55 -0.23
C ASP A 4 20.94 2.86 -0.60
N SER A 5 19.76 2.78 -1.23
CA SER A 5 18.93 3.94 -1.61
C SER A 5 17.49 3.78 -1.17
N THR A 6 16.76 4.90 -1.05
CA THR A 6 15.35 4.92 -0.66
C THR A 6 14.49 4.10 -1.61
N ALA A 7 14.62 4.31 -2.93
CA ALA A 7 13.85 3.55 -3.92
C ALA A 7 14.10 2.04 -3.81
N LYS A 8 15.34 1.60 -3.50
CA LYS A 8 15.64 0.19 -3.25
C LYS A 8 15.02 -0.32 -1.95
N ARG A 9 14.99 0.48 -0.89
CA ARG A 9 14.31 0.12 0.38
C ARG A 9 12.80 -0.04 0.18
N LEU A 10 12.17 0.82 -0.63
CA LEU A 10 10.74 0.74 -0.95
C LEU A 10 10.32 -0.60 -1.57
N LEU A 11 11.22 -1.29 -2.28
CA LEU A 11 10.97 -2.64 -2.80
C LEU A 11 10.69 -3.68 -1.69
N PHE A 12 11.12 -3.41 -0.46
CA PHE A 12 10.93 -4.27 0.72
C PHE A 12 10.00 -3.63 1.76
N SER A 13 9.39 -2.51 1.42
CA SER A 13 8.30 -1.90 2.21
C SER A 13 6.94 -2.51 1.87
N THR A 14 6.81 -3.17 0.72
CA THR A 14 5.56 -3.75 0.25
C THR A 14 5.50 -5.26 0.45
N VAL A 15 4.29 -5.75 0.61
CA VAL A 15 3.94 -7.15 0.83
C VAL A 15 2.85 -7.48 -0.17
N ARG A 16 2.97 -8.62 -0.85
CA ARG A 16 1.90 -9.06 -1.74
C ARG A 16 0.79 -9.70 -0.91
N VAL A 17 -0.45 -9.35 -1.23
CA VAL A 17 -1.64 -9.96 -0.66
C VAL A 17 -2.23 -10.89 -1.71
N ASP A 18 -2.37 -12.16 -1.38
CA ASP A 18 -3.13 -13.13 -2.15
C ASP A 18 -4.40 -13.46 -1.39
N THR A 19 -5.53 -13.53 -2.09
CA THR A 19 -6.84 -13.70 -1.47
C THR A 19 -7.62 -14.78 -2.22
N VAL A 20 -8.44 -15.52 -1.48
CA VAL A 20 -9.44 -16.43 -2.02
C VAL A 20 -10.78 -16.02 -1.42
N LEU A 21 -11.72 -15.60 -2.27
CA LEU A 21 -13.05 -15.17 -1.88
C LEU A 21 -13.98 -16.35 -1.57
N ASP A 22 -15.18 -16.05 -1.08
CA ASP A 22 -16.18 -17.06 -0.75
C ASP A 22 -16.74 -17.82 -1.97
N ASP A 23 -16.64 -17.27 -3.18
CA ASP A 23 -16.98 -18.02 -4.39
C ASP A 23 -15.83 -18.89 -4.90
N GLY A 24 -14.67 -18.86 -4.21
CA GLY A 24 -13.45 -19.56 -4.62
C GLY A 24 -12.63 -18.82 -5.67
N SER A 25 -13.05 -17.61 -6.08
CA SER A 25 -12.23 -16.78 -6.96
C SER A 25 -10.98 -16.29 -6.23
N GLU A 26 -9.88 -16.25 -6.96
CA GLU A 26 -8.60 -15.74 -6.47
C GLU A 26 -8.47 -14.25 -6.81
N GLY A 27 -7.90 -13.50 -5.87
CA GLY A 27 -7.61 -12.10 -6.01
C GLY A 27 -6.19 -11.78 -5.54
N SER A 28 -5.60 -10.69 -6.06
CA SER A 28 -4.31 -10.21 -5.59
C SER A 28 -4.32 -8.70 -5.35
N GLY A 29 -3.49 -8.25 -4.42
CA GLY A 29 -3.35 -6.86 -4.05
C GLY A 29 -2.00 -6.56 -3.42
N THR A 30 -1.87 -5.32 -2.95
CA THR A 30 -0.66 -4.83 -2.31
C THR A 30 -0.97 -4.46 -0.86
N ALA A 31 -0.04 -4.75 0.02
CA ALA A 31 0.03 -4.18 1.35
C ALA A 31 1.40 -3.54 1.54
N PHE A 32 1.57 -2.75 2.59
CA PHE A 32 2.87 -2.20 2.96
C PHE A 32 3.07 -2.21 4.46
N VAL A 33 4.32 -2.15 4.88
CA VAL A 33 4.68 -2.06 6.29
C VAL A 33 4.97 -0.61 6.66
N ILE A 34 4.30 -0.12 7.69
CA ILE A 34 4.52 1.19 8.29
C ILE A 34 4.99 1.05 9.73
N ARG A 35 6.01 1.82 10.09
CA ARG A 35 6.57 1.92 11.44
C ARG A 35 6.03 3.14 12.15
N HIS A 36 5.49 2.94 13.33
CA HIS A 36 4.93 4.01 14.15
C HIS A 36 5.51 4.02 15.56
N ALA A 37 6.02 5.18 15.98
CA ALA A 37 6.48 5.42 17.34
C ALA A 37 5.33 6.03 18.17
N HIS A 38 5.06 5.43 19.32
CA HIS A 38 4.02 5.84 20.26
C HIS A 38 4.57 5.76 21.70
N ALA A 39 3.78 6.20 22.68
CA ALA A 39 4.23 6.31 24.08
C ALA A 39 4.74 4.99 24.71
N ARG A 40 4.35 3.82 24.15
CA ARG A 40 4.73 2.49 24.65
C ARG A 40 5.87 1.83 23.87
N GLY A 41 6.41 2.50 22.84
CA GLY A 41 7.48 1.97 22.01
C GLY A 41 7.27 2.21 20.53
N VAL A 42 7.80 1.30 19.71
CA VAL A 42 7.70 1.35 18.26
C VAL A 42 7.03 0.07 17.78
N THR A 43 5.99 0.22 16.97
CA THR A 43 5.24 -0.91 16.41
C THR A 43 5.22 -0.80 14.89
N ASP A 44 5.45 -1.93 14.22
CA ASP A 44 5.33 -2.06 12.78
C ASP A 44 3.96 -2.68 12.45
N PHE A 45 3.26 -2.11 11.48
CA PHE A 45 1.94 -2.52 11.02
C PHE A 45 1.97 -2.84 9.53
N VAL A 46 1.28 -3.90 9.12
CA VAL A 46 0.95 -4.13 7.71
C VAL A 46 -0.37 -3.41 7.43
N VAL A 47 -0.42 -2.59 6.38
CA VAL A 47 -1.57 -1.79 5.98
C VAL A 47 -1.96 -2.14 4.54
N THR A 48 -3.26 -2.24 4.28
CA THR A 48 -3.83 -2.48 2.96
C THR A 48 -5.23 -1.86 2.86
N ASN A 49 -5.93 -2.06 1.73
CA ASN A 49 -7.32 -1.64 1.60
C ASN A 49 -8.27 -2.62 2.32
N ARG A 50 -9.40 -2.12 2.82
CA ARG A 50 -10.42 -2.94 3.49
C ARG A 50 -11.03 -3.96 2.53
N HIS A 51 -11.27 -3.60 1.27
CA HIS A 51 -11.85 -4.53 0.30
C HIS A 51 -10.93 -5.71 -0.08
N LEU A 52 -9.62 -5.64 0.22
CA LEU A 52 -8.69 -6.76 0.11
C LEU A 52 -8.75 -7.72 1.31
N VAL A 53 -9.60 -7.41 2.29
CA VAL A 53 -9.75 -8.15 3.55
C VAL A 53 -11.19 -8.62 3.74
N GLU A 54 -12.18 -7.76 3.52
CA GLU A 54 -13.59 -8.12 3.65
C GLU A 54 -14.02 -9.11 2.57
N GLY A 55 -14.87 -10.08 2.93
CA GLY A 55 -15.32 -11.13 2.01
C GLY A 55 -14.25 -12.13 1.57
N VAL A 56 -13.05 -12.05 2.16
CA VAL A 56 -11.95 -12.99 1.92
C VAL A 56 -12.10 -14.18 2.86
N ARG A 57 -12.16 -15.39 2.28
CA ARG A 57 -12.18 -16.64 3.03
C ARG A 57 -10.79 -17.02 3.53
N ARG A 58 -9.79 -16.93 2.67
CA ARG A 58 -8.38 -17.22 2.99
C ARG A 58 -7.50 -16.17 2.37
N GLY A 59 -6.51 -15.69 3.11
CA GLY A 59 -5.53 -14.78 2.56
C GLY A 59 -4.11 -15.16 2.91
N GLY A 60 -3.20 -14.82 2.00
CA GLY A 60 -1.77 -15.04 2.08
C GLY A 60 -1.03 -13.71 2.05
N LEU A 61 -0.11 -13.51 2.99
CA LEU A 61 0.84 -12.41 2.96
C LEU A 61 2.21 -12.92 2.54
N VAL A 62 2.72 -12.41 1.42
CA VAL A 62 3.96 -12.90 0.82
C VAL A 62 5.10 -11.92 1.07
N PHE A 63 6.06 -12.35 1.89
CA PHE A 63 7.24 -11.58 2.29
C PHE A 63 8.52 -12.10 1.63
N THR A 64 9.53 -11.24 1.50
CA THR A 64 10.90 -11.67 1.20
C THR A 64 11.54 -12.30 2.44
N GLN A 65 12.26 -13.41 2.29
CA GLN A 65 13.00 -14.01 3.40
C GLN A 65 14.27 -13.21 3.70
N LYS A 66 14.66 -13.18 4.98
CA LYS A 66 15.92 -12.62 5.45
C LYS A 66 16.94 -13.74 5.65
N ARG A 67 18.15 -13.55 5.12
CA ARG A 67 19.29 -14.44 5.37
C ARG A 67 20.53 -13.60 5.68
N GLN A 68 21.17 -13.87 6.81
CA GLN A 68 22.39 -13.17 7.24
C GLN A 68 22.24 -11.63 7.23
N GLY A 69 21.07 -11.12 7.65
CA GLY A 69 20.79 -9.68 7.68
C GLY A 69 20.43 -9.05 6.34
N ARG A 70 20.35 -9.82 5.24
CA ARG A 70 20.09 -9.32 3.88
C ARG A 70 18.83 -9.96 3.28
N PRO A 71 18.20 -9.33 2.27
CA PRO A 71 17.10 -9.95 1.57
C PRO A 71 17.61 -11.14 0.74
N ALA A 72 16.97 -12.29 0.91
CA ALA A 72 17.20 -13.46 0.08
C ALA A 72 16.37 -13.34 -1.21
N PHE A 73 16.96 -12.73 -2.24
CA PHE A 73 16.31 -12.55 -3.55
C PHE A 73 15.80 -13.88 -4.12
N GLY A 74 14.61 -13.84 -4.72
CA GLY A 74 13.92 -15.04 -5.24
C GLY A 74 13.39 -16.00 -4.18
N GLN A 75 13.61 -15.73 -2.89
CA GLN A 75 13.08 -16.54 -1.79
C GLN A 75 12.01 -15.76 -1.05
N ARG A 76 10.78 -16.20 -1.23
CA ARG A 76 9.64 -15.65 -0.50
C ARG A 76 9.08 -16.66 0.50
N PHE A 77 8.32 -16.13 1.44
CA PHE A 77 7.58 -16.91 2.41
C PHE A 77 6.16 -16.36 2.47
N GLN A 78 5.20 -17.26 2.30
CA GLN A 78 3.79 -16.94 2.33
C GLN A 78 3.22 -17.37 3.67
N LEU A 79 2.73 -16.40 4.43
CA LEU A 79 1.94 -16.62 5.62
C LEU A 79 0.47 -16.72 5.24
N ASN A 80 -0.08 -17.94 5.31
CA ASN A 80 -1.50 -18.16 5.13
C ASN A 80 -2.24 -17.92 6.45
N ILE A 81 -3.34 -17.19 6.39
CA ILE A 81 -4.21 -16.89 7.53
C ILE A 81 -5.61 -17.40 7.17
N ASP A 82 -6.09 -18.39 7.92
CA ASP A 82 -7.37 -19.05 7.65
C ASP A 82 -8.58 -18.16 8.00
N GLU A 83 -8.56 -17.45 9.13
CA GLU A 83 -9.58 -16.45 9.46
C GLU A 83 -9.07 -15.06 9.05
N PHE A 84 -8.80 -14.88 7.75
CA PHE A 84 -8.14 -13.69 7.24
C PHE A 84 -8.79 -12.39 7.74
N PRO A 85 -10.11 -12.16 7.61
CA PRO A 85 -10.72 -10.90 8.04
C PRO A 85 -10.58 -10.63 9.54
N ALA A 86 -10.58 -11.67 10.37
CA ALA A 86 -10.49 -11.54 11.82
C ALA A 86 -9.10 -11.08 12.31
N ALA A 87 -8.06 -11.28 11.50
CA ALA A 87 -6.72 -10.82 11.82
C ALA A 87 -6.54 -9.30 11.64
N TRP A 88 -7.41 -8.65 10.88
CA TRP A 88 -7.28 -7.24 10.54
C TRP A 88 -8.17 -6.34 11.40
N HIS A 89 -7.62 -5.18 11.73
CA HIS A 89 -8.34 -4.07 12.31
C HIS A 89 -8.72 -3.09 11.19
N LEU A 90 -10.03 -2.95 10.97
CA LEU A 90 -10.58 -2.06 9.95
C LEU A 90 -10.63 -0.61 10.44
N HIS A 91 -10.59 0.35 9.50
CA HIS A 91 -10.82 1.74 9.84
C HIS A 91 -12.21 1.92 10.48
N PRO A 92 -12.35 2.72 11.57
CA PRO A 92 -13.63 2.91 12.25
C PRO A 92 -14.69 3.62 11.39
N ASP A 93 -14.25 4.51 10.50
CA ASP A 93 -15.10 5.09 9.46
C ASP A 93 -15.27 4.09 8.30
N ALA A 94 -16.50 3.67 8.04
CA ALA A 94 -16.87 2.71 6.99
C ALA A 94 -16.63 3.26 5.57
N GLU A 95 -16.52 4.57 5.38
CA GLU A 95 -16.22 5.16 4.06
C GLU A 95 -14.71 5.15 3.74
N VAL A 96 -13.86 4.87 4.74
CA VAL A 96 -12.40 4.80 4.57
C VAL A 96 -11.98 3.35 4.33
N ASP A 97 -11.65 3.04 3.08
CA ASP A 97 -11.23 1.71 2.63
C ASP A 97 -9.79 1.35 3.07
N LEU A 98 -9.57 1.23 4.38
CA LEU A 98 -8.28 0.86 4.96
C LEU A 98 -8.42 -0.20 6.08
N ALA A 99 -7.42 -1.07 6.15
CA ALA A 99 -7.27 -2.09 7.18
C ALA A 99 -5.80 -2.23 7.60
N LEU A 100 -5.54 -2.61 8.85
CA LEU A 100 -4.19 -2.93 9.32
C LEU A 100 -4.12 -4.18 10.18
N VAL A 101 -2.93 -4.77 10.30
CA VAL A 101 -2.60 -5.85 11.25
C VAL A 101 -1.20 -5.60 11.82
N PRO A 102 -0.94 -5.83 13.12
CA PRO A 102 0.41 -5.75 13.67
C PRO A 102 1.35 -6.75 13.00
N LEU A 103 2.58 -6.34 12.68
CA LEU A 103 3.57 -7.21 12.04
C LEU A 103 4.16 -8.25 13.01
N ALA A 104 4.21 -7.95 14.31
CA ALA A 104 4.90 -8.81 15.29
C ALA A 104 4.35 -10.25 15.36
N PRO A 105 3.02 -10.50 15.42
CA PRO A 105 2.48 -11.85 15.36
C PRO A 105 2.82 -12.59 14.06
N LEU A 106 2.86 -11.88 12.93
CA LEU A 106 3.23 -12.45 11.63
C LEU A 106 4.71 -12.88 11.61
N GLN A 107 5.59 -12.05 12.16
CA GLN A 107 7.02 -12.37 12.32
C GLN A 107 7.21 -13.58 13.23
N GLN A 108 6.49 -13.66 14.34
CA GLN A 108 6.55 -14.79 15.25
C GLN A 108 6.08 -16.09 14.58
N ALA A 109 4.99 -16.05 13.81
CA ALA A 109 4.48 -17.20 13.07
C ALA A 109 5.50 -17.68 12.00
N ALA A 110 6.18 -16.76 11.31
CA ALA A 110 7.25 -17.09 10.38
C ALA A 110 8.45 -17.73 11.08
N GLN A 111 8.85 -17.17 12.22
CA GLN A 111 9.99 -17.66 13.00
C GLN A 111 9.76 -19.07 13.55
N GLN A 112 8.52 -19.39 13.95
CA GLN A 112 8.13 -20.75 14.34
C GLN A 112 8.28 -21.78 13.21
N GLN A 113 8.26 -21.33 11.95
CA GLN A 113 8.53 -22.15 10.76
C GLN A 113 10.00 -22.07 10.31
N GLY A 114 10.89 -21.48 11.11
CA GLY A 114 12.31 -21.33 10.81
C GLY A 114 12.63 -20.25 9.78
N VAL A 115 11.72 -19.30 9.55
CA VAL A 115 11.89 -18.23 8.56
C VAL A 115 11.96 -16.86 9.24
N GLU A 116 12.98 -16.07 8.90
CA GLU A 116 13.02 -14.64 9.23
C GLU A 116 12.47 -13.81 8.06
N LEU A 117 11.63 -12.82 8.34
CA LEU A 117 11.07 -11.91 7.32
C LEU A 117 12.01 -10.72 7.10
N TYR A 118 12.27 -10.37 5.84
CA TYR A 118 12.96 -9.13 5.47
C TYR A 118 11.94 -8.05 5.13
N VAL A 119 11.98 -6.95 5.87
CA VAL A 119 11.06 -5.81 5.70
C VAL A 119 11.83 -4.51 5.94
N GLU A 120 11.57 -3.50 5.11
CA GLU A 120 12.02 -2.12 5.30
C GLU A 120 10.78 -1.22 5.51
N PRO A 121 10.34 -0.97 6.76
CA PRO A 121 9.12 -0.22 7.00
C PRO A 121 9.18 1.24 6.53
N ILE A 122 8.05 1.77 6.06
CA ILE A 122 7.84 3.19 5.85
C ILE A 122 7.71 3.85 7.22
N ASP A 123 8.47 4.91 7.48
CA ASP A 123 8.35 5.63 8.73
C ASP A 123 7.10 6.53 8.72
N SER A 124 6.21 6.37 9.71
CA SER A 124 5.00 7.21 9.82
C SER A 124 5.31 8.71 9.98
N ARG A 125 6.54 9.10 10.32
CA ARG A 125 6.99 10.50 10.29
C ARG A 125 7.05 11.09 8.88
N LEU A 126 6.95 10.27 7.84
CA LEU A 126 6.86 10.72 6.45
C LEU A 126 5.43 11.14 6.05
N ILE A 127 4.43 10.95 6.93
CA ILE A 127 3.07 11.45 6.71
C ILE A 127 3.11 12.99 6.78
N PRO A 128 2.65 13.71 5.74
CA PRO A 128 2.60 15.17 5.77
C PRO A 128 1.66 15.68 6.86
N ASP A 129 2.10 16.71 7.57
CA ASP A 129 1.22 17.49 8.44
C ASP A 129 0.36 18.47 7.63
N ALA A 130 -0.60 19.12 8.30
CA ALA A 130 -1.53 20.04 7.65
C ALA A 130 -0.81 21.18 6.91
N ALA A 131 0.29 21.69 7.44
CA ALA A 131 1.07 22.75 6.80
C ALA A 131 1.76 22.25 5.53
N THR A 132 2.33 21.05 5.58
CA THR A 132 2.99 20.40 4.43
C THR A 132 1.98 20.12 3.32
N TRP A 133 0.78 19.65 3.65
CA TRP A 133 -0.29 19.45 2.65
C TRP A 133 -0.63 20.73 1.89
N GLN A 134 -0.63 21.88 2.57
CA GLN A 134 -0.93 23.18 1.95
C GLN A 134 0.22 23.75 1.11
N GLN A 135 1.43 23.20 1.24
CA GLN A 135 2.60 23.62 0.47
C GLN A 135 2.74 22.89 -0.86
N PHE A 136 1.98 21.80 -1.06
CA PHE A 136 2.01 21.10 -2.34
C PHE A 136 1.48 22.00 -3.46
N ASP A 137 2.15 21.92 -4.59
CA ASP A 137 1.74 22.56 -5.83
C ASP A 137 0.49 21.86 -6.40
N ALA A 138 -0.11 22.45 -7.43
CA ALA A 138 -1.23 21.84 -8.14
C ALA A 138 -0.82 20.53 -8.85
N LEU A 139 0.45 20.39 -9.21
CA LEU A 139 1.01 19.24 -9.92
C LEU A 139 2.31 18.76 -9.26
N GLU A 140 2.21 17.67 -8.52
CA GLU A 140 3.33 17.02 -7.84
C GLU A 140 3.75 15.73 -8.53
N ASP A 141 5.04 15.39 -8.43
CA ASP A 141 5.57 14.12 -8.91
C ASP A 141 5.27 13.04 -7.89
N VAL A 142 4.69 11.92 -8.34
CA VAL A 142 4.36 10.79 -7.46
C VAL A 142 5.12 9.54 -7.82
N LEU A 143 5.53 8.80 -6.79
CA LEU A 143 6.12 7.46 -6.88
C LEU A 143 5.25 6.50 -6.07
N PHE A 144 4.98 5.32 -6.60
CA PHE A 144 4.31 4.26 -5.84
C PHE A 144 4.88 2.89 -6.19
N VAL A 145 4.70 1.94 -5.29
CA VAL A 145 5.26 0.59 -5.41
C VAL A 145 4.22 -0.45 -5.02
N GLY A 146 4.10 -1.53 -5.80
CA GLY A 146 3.16 -2.59 -5.52
C GLY A 146 3.21 -3.75 -6.51
N TYR A 147 2.13 -4.52 -6.58
CA TYR A 147 2.04 -5.75 -7.39
C TYR A 147 0.91 -5.68 -8.44
N PRO A 148 1.03 -4.81 -9.47
CA PRO A 148 -0.01 -4.67 -10.48
C PRO A 148 -0.22 -5.94 -11.31
N SER A 149 -1.47 -6.29 -11.54
CA SER A 149 -2.05 -7.27 -12.47
C SER A 149 -1.48 -8.68 -12.36
N GLY A 150 -1.01 -9.09 -11.19
CA GLY A 150 -0.27 -10.33 -11.03
C GLY A 150 1.06 -10.38 -11.79
N VAL A 151 1.47 -9.25 -12.37
CA VAL A 151 2.75 -9.06 -13.06
C VAL A 151 3.73 -8.66 -11.99
N TRP A 152 4.59 -9.58 -11.62
CA TRP A 152 5.79 -9.32 -10.85
C TRP A 152 6.89 -10.20 -11.42
N ASP A 153 8.13 -9.88 -11.07
CA ASP A 153 9.26 -10.71 -11.47
C ASP A 153 9.10 -12.10 -10.84
N GLN A 154 8.69 -13.13 -11.59
CA GLN A 154 8.48 -14.47 -11.03
C GLN A 154 9.78 -15.15 -10.55
N VAL A 155 10.94 -14.60 -10.93
CA VAL A 155 12.26 -15.12 -10.54
C VAL A 155 12.76 -14.41 -9.29
N ASN A 156 12.88 -13.08 -9.34
CA ASN A 156 13.38 -12.31 -8.21
C ASN A 156 12.30 -12.00 -7.18
N LEU A 157 11.04 -12.14 -7.58
CA LEU A 157 9.86 -11.89 -6.79
C LEU A 157 9.95 -10.50 -6.17
N MET A 158 10.02 -9.46 -7.00
CA MET A 158 10.08 -8.05 -6.60
C MET A 158 8.80 -7.30 -7.01
N PRO A 159 8.36 -6.27 -6.24
CA PRO A 159 7.27 -5.39 -6.66
C PRO A 159 7.70 -4.52 -7.84
N ILE A 160 6.73 -3.85 -8.46
CA ILE A 160 6.93 -2.90 -9.53
C ILE A 160 6.86 -1.48 -8.96
N LEU A 161 7.89 -0.69 -9.26
CA LEU A 161 7.92 0.76 -9.01
C LEU A 161 7.28 1.49 -10.20
N ARG A 162 6.42 2.46 -9.92
CA ARG A 162 5.74 3.29 -10.92
C ARG A 162 5.82 4.76 -10.52
N ARG A 163 5.80 5.64 -11.53
CA ARG A 163 5.80 7.09 -11.37
C ARG A 163 4.63 7.69 -12.15
N GLY A 164 4.15 8.83 -11.70
CA GLY A 164 3.17 9.66 -12.38
C GLY A 164 3.16 11.07 -11.81
N THR A 165 2.02 11.74 -11.89
CA THR A 165 1.80 13.03 -11.21
C THR A 165 0.47 13.04 -10.46
N THR A 166 0.24 14.02 -9.58
CA THR A 166 -1.10 14.28 -9.07
C THR A 166 -2.00 14.78 -10.20
N ALA A 167 -3.20 14.21 -10.38
CA ALA A 167 -4.19 14.69 -11.35
C ALA A 167 -5.11 15.78 -10.75
N THR A 168 -5.16 15.87 -9.43
CA THR A 168 -5.86 16.94 -8.69
C THR A 168 -4.95 17.48 -7.60
N PRO A 169 -5.08 18.76 -7.21
CA PRO A 169 -4.29 19.32 -6.11
C PRO A 169 -4.44 18.50 -4.83
N ALA A 170 -3.35 17.90 -4.35
CA ALA A 170 -3.40 16.96 -3.22
C ALA A 170 -3.76 17.65 -1.88
N ALA A 171 -3.60 18.98 -1.82
CA ALA A 171 -4.04 19.82 -0.71
C ALA A 171 -5.57 19.83 -0.52
N LEU A 172 -6.35 19.60 -1.59
CA LEU A 172 -7.81 19.63 -1.58
C LEU A 172 -8.40 18.23 -1.42
N ASP A 173 -9.57 18.16 -0.79
CA ASP A 173 -10.32 16.91 -0.62
C ASP A 173 -11.17 16.67 -1.88
N PHE A 174 -10.91 15.57 -2.58
CA PHE A 174 -11.63 15.20 -3.80
C PHE A 174 -13.04 14.71 -3.47
N GLU A 175 -14.06 15.30 -4.10
CA GLU A 175 -15.48 14.97 -3.87
C GLU A 175 -15.90 15.07 -2.38
N GLY A 176 -15.22 15.90 -1.59
CA GLY A 176 -15.49 16.03 -0.14
C GLY A 176 -14.91 14.89 0.72
N HIS A 177 -14.22 13.93 0.11
CA HIS A 177 -13.53 12.85 0.81
C HIS A 177 -12.03 13.16 0.95
N ARG A 178 -11.39 12.58 1.98
CA ARG A 178 -9.95 12.74 2.27
C ARG A 178 -9.09 11.98 1.27
N GLN A 179 -9.19 12.37 0.01
CA GLN A 179 -8.70 11.69 -1.17
C GLN A 179 -8.19 12.70 -2.21
N PHE A 180 -7.40 12.23 -3.16
CA PHE A 180 -6.96 12.97 -4.35
C PHE A 180 -6.70 12.00 -5.51
N LEU A 181 -6.62 12.54 -6.72
CA LEU A 181 -6.33 11.76 -7.93
C LEU A 181 -4.85 11.84 -8.31
N ILE A 182 -4.33 10.75 -8.88
CA ILE A 182 -3.07 10.70 -9.59
C ILE A 182 -3.30 10.34 -11.06
N ASP A 183 -2.51 10.92 -11.94
CA ASP A 183 -2.35 10.52 -13.33
C ASP A 183 -1.16 9.56 -13.40
N ALA A 184 -1.47 8.27 -13.45
CA ALA A 184 -0.53 7.20 -13.57
C ALA A 184 -1.25 5.93 -14.05
N ALA A 185 -0.51 5.09 -14.75
CA ALA A 185 -0.97 3.76 -15.13
C ALA A 185 -1.12 2.85 -13.89
N VAL A 186 -2.24 2.98 -13.18
CA VAL A 186 -2.65 2.18 -12.03
C VAL A 186 -3.53 1.05 -12.56
N TYR A 187 -3.24 -0.18 -12.16
CA TYR A 187 -3.89 -1.39 -12.68
C TYR A 187 -4.49 -2.24 -11.55
N PRO A 188 -5.35 -3.23 -11.88
CA PRO A 188 -5.66 -4.37 -10.98
C PRO A 188 -4.48 -4.76 -10.10
N GLY A 189 -4.66 -5.10 -8.83
CA GLY A 189 -3.53 -5.45 -7.91
C GLY A 189 -2.67 -4.28 -7.39
N SER A 190 -2.79 -3.06 -7.95
CA SER A 190 -2.18 -1.86 -7.34
C SER A 190 -2.91 -1.36 -6.09
N SER A 191 -4.12 -1.85 -5.80
CA SER A 191 -4.83 -1.53 -4.56
C SER A 191 -3.95 -1.85 -3.34
N GLY A 192 -3.91 -0.90 -2.41
CA GLY A 192 -3.14 -0.95 -1.18
C GLY A 192 -1.67 -0.55 -1.37
N SER A 193 -1.27 -0.10 -2.57
CA SER A 193 0.09 0.41 -2.79
C SER A 193 0.31 1.74 -2.07
N PRO A 194 1.43 1.92 -1.36
CA PRO A 194 1.80 3.22 -0.80
C PRO A 194 2.22 4.19 -1.91
N VAL A 195 1.71 5.40 -1.84
CA VAL A 195 2.00 6.52 -2.75
C VAL A 195 2.83 7.56 -2.02
N PHE A 196 3.86 8.04 -2.70
CA PHE A 196 4.78 9.05 -2.22
C PHE A 196 4.78 10.26 -3.14
N ILE A 197 4.85 11.46 -2.55
CA ILE A 197 5.13 12.71 -3.27
C ILE A 197 6.62 13.03 -3.12
N GLU A 198 7.30 13.31 -4.23
CA GLU A 198 8.68 13.78 -4.23
C GLU A 198 8.74 15.26 -3.81
N ARG A 199 9.48 15.59 -2.75
CA ARG A 199 9.72 16.99 -2.34
C ARG A 199 10.59 17.68 -3.39
N ARG A 200 10.03 18.69 -4.07
CA ARG A 200 10.81 19.56 -4.95
C ARG A 200 11.65 20.54 -4.11
N GLY A 201 12.97 20.37 -4.10
CA GLY A 201 13.89 21.40 -3.59
C GLY A 201 14.93 20.90 -2.58
N GLY A 202 16.04 20.38 -3.10
CA GLY A 202 17.29 20.19 -2.36
C GLY A 202 18.27 19.40 -3.19
N GLN A 203 19.32 20.03 -3.72
CA GLN A 203 20.49 19.30 -4.24
C GLN A 203 21.16 18.58 -3.08
N MET A 204 20.66 17.40 -2.71
CA MET A 204 21.29 16.54 -1.71
C MET A 204 21.91 15.32 -2.40
N PRO A 205 23.11 14.91 -1.99
CA PRO A 205 23.78 13.75 -2.57
C PRO A 205 22.91 12.49 -2.41
N ARG A 206 22.97 11.62 -3.43
CA ARG A 206 22.18 10.39 -3.67
C ARG A 206 22.08 9.39 -2.49
N ARG A 207 22.75 9.65 -1.36
CA ARG A 207 22.83 8.83 -0.15
C ARG A 207 21.81 9.20 0.95
N GLU A 208 21.13 10.34 0.87
CA GLU A 208 20.17 10.81 1.90
C GLU A 208 18.71 10.92 1.42
N ALA A 209 18.36 10.24 0.33
CA ALA A 209 17.07 10.35 -0.38
C ALA A 209 15.82 9.92 0.42
N THR A 210 15.91 9.63 1.72
CA THR A 210 14.72 9.29 2.55
C THR A 210 13.95 10.54 2.98
N ARG A 211 14.58 11.73 2.87
CA ARG A 211 13.95 13.02 3.16
C ARG A 211 13.23 13.64 1.96
N ASP A 212 13.38 13.05 0.78
CA ASP A 212 12.82 13.58 -0.47
C ASP A 212 11.47 12.96 -0.82
N LEU A 213 10.99 11.98 -0.04
CA LEU A 213 9.69 11.34 -0.24
C LEU A 213 8.80 11.57 0.97
N LEU A 214 7.59 12.03 0.72
CA LEU A 214 6.52 12.09 1.71
C LEU A 214 5.50 11.01 1.41
N PHE A 215 5.09 10.25 2.41
CA PHE A 215 4.05 9.24 2.27
C PHE A 215 2.69 9.91 2.16
N ALA A 216 2.21 10.08 0.93
CA ALA A 216 1.02 10.89 0.62
C ALA A 216 -0.29 10.10 0.79
N GLY A 217 -0.26 8.78 0.60
CA GLY A 217 -1.49 7.99 0.73
C GLY A 217 -1.41 6.58 0.21
N VAL A 218 -2.57 5.97 0.02
CA VAL A 218 -2.74 4.58 -0.40
C VAL A 218 -3.64 4.53 -1.63
N VAL A 219 -3.22 3.81 -2.67
CA VAL A 219 -4.06 3.54 -3.85
C VAL A 219 -5.29 2.75 -3.44
N ALA A 220 -6.50 3.26 -3.70
CA ALA A 220 -7.77 2.62 -3.33
C ALA A 220 -8.59 2.14 -4.52
N ALA A 221 -8.72 2.96 -5.56
CA ALA A 221 -9.59 2.69 -6.70
C ALA A 221 -8.96 3.18 -8.02
N VAL A 222 -9.46 2.65 -9.14
CA VAL A 222 -9.16 3.16 -10.49
C VAL A 222 -10.46 3.58 -11.17
N PHE A 223 -10.36 4.50 -12.12
CA PHE A 223 -11.51 4.94 -12.91
C PHE A 223 -11.59 4.17 -14.23
N PHE A 224 -12.81 3.79 -14.59
CA PHE A 224 -13.12 3.15 -15.87
C PHE A 224 -13.96 4.10 -16.73
N ARG A 225 -13.73 4.06 -18.04
CA ARG A 225 -14.64 4.63 -19.04
C ARG A 225 -15.52 3.51 -19.58
N GLU A 226 -16.81 3.56 -19.27
CA GLU A 226 -17.80 2.69 -19.92
C GLU A 226 -18.21 3.29 -21.28
N GLU A 227 -18.48 2.45 -22.30
CA GLU A 227 -18.89 2.87 -23.65
C GLU A 227 -20.12 3.81 -23.67
N ALA A 228 -20.84 3.95 -22.55
CA ALA A 228 -21.94 4.89 -22.35
C ALA A 228 -21.52 6.33 -21.96
N HIS A 229 -20.26 6.73 -22.15
CA HIS A 229 -19.71 8.07 -21.86
C HIS A 229 -19.66 8.48 -20.37
N HIS A 230 -19.92 7.59 -19.43
CA HIS A 230 -19.81 7.90 -18.00
C HIS A 230 -18.47 7.39 -17.44
N ILE A 231 -17.77 8.27 -16.71
CA ILE A 231 -16.58 7.92 -15.94
C ILE A 231 -17.05 7.54 -14.54
N VAL A 232 -16.80 6.30 -14.12
CA VAL A 232 -17.22 5.80 -12.81
C VAL A 232 -16.00 5.30 -12.04
N PRO A 233 -15.77 5.74 -10.79
CA PRO A 233 -14.78 5.12 -9.92
C PRO A 233 -15.25 3.73 -9.52
N ALA A 234 -14.36 2.74 -9.59
CA ALA A 234 -14.62 1.42 -9.04
C ALA A 234 -13.39 0.89 -8.28
N PRO A 235 -13.58 0.08 -7.22
CA PRO A 235 -12.47 -0.59 -6.55
C PRO A 235 -11.60 -1.30 -7.57
N VAL A 236 -10.28 -1.26 -7.35
CA VAL A 236 -9.33 -1.97 -8.22
C VAL A 236 -9.66 -3.47 -8.17
N PRO A 237 -10.11 -4.11 -9.27
CA PRO A 237 -10.50 -5.50 -9.22
C PRO A 237 -9.33 -6.38 -8.81
N ALA A 238 -9.56 -7.31 -7.89
CA ALA A 238 -8.54 -8.26 -7.46
C ALA A 238 -8.25 -9.32 -8.56
N ASN A 239 -9.16 -9.47 -9.53
CA ASN A 239 -9.04 -10.39 -10.66
C ASN A 239 -9.37 -9.71 -12.00
N ASN A 240 -8.82 -10.23 -13.10
CA ASN A 240 -9.06 -9.70 -14.45
C ASN A 240 -10.35 -10.24 -15.10
N ARG A 241 -11.10 -11.14 -14.44
CA ARG A 241 -12.26 -11.83 -15.05
C ARG A 241 -13.53 -10.96 -15.08
N GLY A 242 -13.53 -9.82 -14.39
CA GLY A 242 -14.66 -8.88 -14.33
C GLY A 242 -14.55 -7.65 -15.25
N MET A 243 -13.44 -7.46 -15.97
CA MET A 243 -13.39 -6.38 -16.98
C MET A 243 -14.27 -6.77 -18.16
N ALA A 244 -15.46 -6.17 -18.23
CA ALA A 244 -16.33 -6.28 -19.39
C ALA A 244 -15.55 -5.88 -20.66
N LEU A 245 -15.74 -6.65 -21.75
CA LEU A 245 -15.32 -6.22 -23.09
C LEU A 245 -15.99 -4.86 -23.36
N GLY A 246 -15.23 -3.76 -23.25
CA GLY A 246 -15.74 -2.40 -23.49
C GLY A 246 -15.25 -1.32 -22.50
N SER A 247 -14.63 -1.67 -21.37
CA SER A 247 -14.10 -0.65 -20.44
C SER A 247 -12.64 -0.30 -20.73
N GLU A 248 -12.35 0.96 -21.09
CA GLU A 248 -10.98 1.49 -21.15
C GLU A 248 -10.58 2.09 -19.80
N MET A 249 -9.40 1.74 -19.29
CA MET A 249 -8.80 2.40 -18.13
C MET A 249 -8.33 3.79 -18.54
N ILE A 250 -8.63 4.79 -17.71
CA ILE A 250 -8.29 6.20 -18.00
C ILE A 250 -7.06 6.70 -17.25
N ASP A 251 -6.13 5.81 -16.87
CA ASP A 251 -4.86 6.13 -16.16
C ASP A 251 -5.02 7.08 -14.95
N LEU A 252 -6.20 7.07 -14.31
CA LEU A 252 -6.48 7.81 -13.08
C LEU A 252 -6.58 6.85 -11.89
N GLY A 253 -5.78 7.13 -10.86
CA GLY A 253 -5.81 6.44 -9.58
C GLY A 253 -6.39 7.32 -8.48
N LEU A 254 -7.31 6.77 -7.68
CA LEU A 254 -7.83 7.41 -6.47
C LEU A 254 -6.96 7.04 -5.27
N ILE A 255 -6.46 8.05 -4.56
CA ILE A 255 -5.57 7.88 -3.42
C ILE A 255 -6.28 8.32 -2.14
N ILE A 256 -6.33 7.46 -1.12
CA ILE A 256 -6.73 7.83 0.24
C ILE A 256 -5.56 8.52 0.91
N LYS A 257 -5.75 9.73 1.43
CA LYS A 257 -4.68 10.52 2.07
C LYS A 257 -4.12 9.82 3.30
N SER A 258 -2.80 9.97 3.51
CA SER A 258 -2.06 9.22 4.53
C SER A 258 -2.40 9.57 5.98
N ASP A 259 -3.08 10.70 6.23
CA ASP A 259 -3.64 11.00 7.56
C ASP A 259 -4.68 9.96 7.99
N LYS A 260 -5.41 9.35 7.05
CA LYS A 260 -6.32 8.23 7.36
C LYS A 260 -5.60 6.97 7.82
N VAL A 261 -4.36 6.75 7.38
CA VAL A 261 -3.52 5.68 7.92
C VAL A 261 -3.12 6.00 9.37
N SER A 262 -2.84 7.27 9.67
CA SER A 262 -2.57 7.72 11.05
C SER A 262 -3.79 7.53 11.96
N GLU A 263 -4.99 7.91 11.51
CA GLU A 263 -6.25 7.67 12.22
C GLU A 263 -6.47 6.17 12.49
N LEU A 264 -6.23 5.32 11.49
CA LEU A 264 -6.32 3.87 11.63
C LEU A 264 -5.37 3.33 12.72
N ILE A 265 -4.09 3.72 12.69
CA ILE A 265 -3.09 3.32 13.68
C ILE A 265 -3.52 3.75 15.09
N HIS A 266 -3.96 5.01 15.25
CA HIS A 266 -4.44 5.49 16.54
C HIS A 266 -5.66 4.69 17.05
N SER A 267 -6.62 4.39 16.17
CA SER A 267 -7.80 3.61 16.54
C SER A 267 -7.44 2.18 17.01
N TYR A 268 -6.43 1.56 16.41
CA TYR A 268 -5.91 0.28 16.87
C TYR A 268 -5.25 0.42 18.24
N LEU A 269 -4.34 1.39 18.41
CA LEU A 269 -3.59 1.58 19.66
C LEU A 269 -4.50 1.92 20.86
N GLN A 270 -5.63 2.60 20.63
CA GLN A 270 -6.62 2.87 21.67
C GLN A 270 -7.27 1.58 22.22
N ARG A 271 -7.49 0.56 21.39
CA ARG A 271 -8.07 -0.73 21.84
C ARG A 271 -7.14 -1.50 22.79
N TRP A 272 -5.84 -1.25 22.72
CA TRP A 272 -4.84 -1.84 23.64
C TRP A 272 -4.60 -1.00 24.90
N ALA A 273 -5.24 0.17 25.00
CA ALA A 273 -5.14 1.06 26.15
C ALA A 273 -6.28 0.88 27.18
N GLY A 274 -7.38 0.21 26.79
CA GLY A 274 -8.44 -0.25 27.69
C GLY A 274 -8.18 -1.66 28.20
#